data_AF-A0A2N0X622-F1
#
_entry.id   AF-A0A2N0X622-F1
#
_cell.length_a   1.000
_cell.length_b   1.000
_cell.length_c   1.000
_cell.angle_alpha   90.00
_cell.angle_beta   90.00
_cell.angle_gamma   90.00
#
_symmetry.space_group_name_H-M   'P 1'
#
loop_
_entity.id
_entity.type
_entity.pdbx_description
1 polymer ?
#
loop_
_entity_poly.entity_id
_entity_poly.type
_entity_poly.pdbx_seq_one_letter_code
_entity_poly.pdbx_strand_id
1 'polypeptide(L)' 'MNRFLINLDELDRLKRKHRLTCVADIARYTGMGRSTWSRAMRTRRPTPDVLDALASMGARPGRVLVLDEGKRGRGNRA' A
#
# COMPACT_ATOMS: atom_id res chain seq x y z
N MET A 1 -6.15 -10.90 15.06
CA MET A 1 -7.28 -10.12 14.51
C MET A 1 -6.98 -9.87 13.06
N ASN A 2 -7.90 -10.26 12.18
CA ASN A 2 -7.70 -10.16 10.75
C ASN A 2 -7.90 -8.70 10.31
N ARG A 3 -7.06 -8.23 9.40
CA ARG A 3 -7.14 -6.87 8.88
C ARG A 3 -6.68 -6.79 7.45
N PHE A 4 -7.31 -5.92 6.67
CA PHE A 4 -6.82 -5.61 5.33
C PHE A 4 -5.64 -4.66 5.40
N LEU A 5 -4.60 -4.98 4.63
CA LEU A 5 -3.44 -4.15 4.38
C LEU A 5 -3.28 -3.91 2.89
N ILE A 6 -2.63 -2.82 2.53
CA ILE A 6 -2.19 -2.55 1.17
C ILE A 6 -1.14 -3.59 0.79
N ASN A 7 -1.30 -4.15 -0.40
CA ASN A 7 -0.31 -5.00 -1.02
C ASN A 7 0.86 -4.16 -1.54
N LEU A 8 2.06 -4.42 -1.01
CA LEU A 8 3.26 -3.69 -1.42
C LEU A 8 3.74 -4.10 -2.82
N ASP A 9 3.49 -5.34 -3.25
CA ASP A 9 3.86 -5.80 -4.59
C ASP A 9 3.08 -5.05 -5.67
N GLU A 10 1.80 -4.78 -5.41
CA GLU A 10 0.97 -3.99 -6.31
C GLU A 10 1.41 -2.52 -6.32
N LEU A 11 1.76 -1.96 -5.15
CA LEU A 11 2.33 -0.62 -5.07
C LEU A 11 3.66 -0.51 -5.85
N ASP A 12 4.55 -1.50 -5.72
CA ASP A 12 5.81 -1.54 -6.44
C ASP A 12 5.61 -1.71 -7.95
N ARG A 13 4.62 -2.50 -8.37
CA ARG A 13 4.22 -2.59 -9.79
C ARG A 13 3.79 -1.22 -10.32
N LEU A 14 2.97 -0.48 -9.57
CA LEU A 14 2.51 0.84 -9.96
C LEU A 14 3.66 1.86 -10.01
N LYS A 15 4.57 1.80 -9.04
CA LYS A 15 5.81 2.59 -9.05
C LYS A 15 6.62 2.33 -10.32
N ARG A 16 6.86 1.07 -10.68
CA ARG A 16 7.57 0.71 -11.93
C ARG A 16 6.83 1.18 -13.18
N LYS A 17 5.51 1.00 -13.23
CA LYS A 17 4.66 1.41 -14.36
C LYS A 17 4.80 2.91 -14.66
N HIS A 18 4.84 3.73 -13.61
CA HIS A 18 4.88 5.20 -13.69
C HIS A 18 6.27 5.80 -13.48
N ARG A 19 7.32 4.97 -13.42
CA ARG A 19 8.72 5.37 -13.16
C ARG A 19 8.89 6.18 -11.85
N LEU A 20 8.09 5.88 -10.83
CA LEU A 20 8.15 6.53 -9.52
C LEU A 20 9.17 5.81 -8.64
N THR A 21 10.14 6.56 -8.12
CA THR A 21 11.26 5.96 -7.36
C THR A 21 11.04 6.09 -5.86
N CYS A 22 10.49 7.23 -5.42
CA CYS A 22 10.36 7.58 -4.02
C CYS A 22 8.93 8.00 -3.63
N VAL A 23 8.70 8.16 -2.32
CA VAL A 23 7.41 8.60 -1.77
C VAL A 23 7.02 9.99 -2.27
N ALA A 24 8.00 10.86 -2.47
CA ALA A 24 7.75 12.21 -3.00
C ALA A 24 7.21 12.17 -4.43
N ASP A 25 7.68 11.23 -5.26
CA ASP A 25 7.17 11.07 -6.63
C ASP A 25 5.70 10.62 -6.62
N ILE A 26 5.35 9.66 -5.74
CA ILE A 26 3.97 9.18 -5.60
C ILE A 26 3.06 10.31 -5.14
N ALA A 27 3.48 11.05 -4.11
CA ALA A 27 2.75 12.21 -3.60
C ALA A 27 2.47 13.25 -4.69
N ARG A 28 3.48 13.57 -5.52
CA ARG A 28 3.33 14.49 -6.65
C ARG A 28 2.42 13.92 -7.73
N TYR A 29 2.55 12.64 -8.07
CA TYR A 29 1.74 11.98 -9.09
C TYR A 29 0.26 11.92 -8.70
N THR A 30 -0.05 11.63 -7.43
CA THR A 30 -1.44 11.48 -6.97
C THR A 30 -2.03 12.77 -6.37
N GLY A 31 -1.26 13.86 -6.31
CA GLY A 31 -1.68 15.11 -5.66
C GLY A 31 -1.87 15.02 -4.14
N MET A 32 -1.44 13.93 -3.49
CA MET A 32 -1.60 13.72 -2.06
C MET A 32 -0.36 14.16 -1.28
N GLY A 33 -0.53 14.50 -0.01
CA GLY A 33 0.59 14.86 0.87
C GLY A 33 1.62 13.74 1.05
N ARG A 34 2.90 14.11 1.11
CA ARG A 34 4.02 13.16 1.41
C ARG A 34 3.81 12.43 2.73
N SER A 35 3.32 13.11 3.77
CA SER A 35 3.05 12.52 5.08
C SER A 35 1.98 11.43 5.02
N THR A 36 0.95 11.59 4.18
CA THR A 36 -0.09 10.60 3.96
C THR A 36 0.48 9.34 3.32
N TRP A 37 1.26 9.47 2.24
CA TRP A 37 1.91 8.33 1.61
C TRP A 37 2.96 7.65 2.49
N SER A 38 3.78 8.42 3.22
CA SER A 38 4.72 7.85 4.19
C SER A 38 4.00 7.05 5.28
N ARG A 39 2.87 7.56 5.79
CA ARG A 39 2.04 6.85 6.78
C ARG A 39 1.41 5.61 6.17
N ALA A 40 0.88 5.70 4.95
CA ALA A 40 0.25 4.59 4.25
C ALA A 40 1.26 3.47 3.98
N MET A 41 2.47 3.78 3.52
CA MET A 41 3.52 2.78 3.28
C MET A 41 4.01 2.13 4.57
N ARG A 42 4.17 2.91 5.65
CA ARG A 42 4.63 2.38 6.95
C ARG A 42 3.58 1.49 7.63
N THR A 43 2.33 1.94 7.66
CA THR A 43 1.25 1.23 8.37
C THR A 43 0.55 0.19 7.48
N ARG A 44 0.72 0.32 6.17
CA ARG A 44 0.01 -0.43 5.12
C ARG A 44 -1.50 -0.36 5.27
N ARG A 45 -2.05 0.63 5.98
CA ARG A 45 -3.48 0.73 6.21
C ARG A 45 -4.17 1.31 4.99
N PRO A 46 -5.20 0.63 4.45
CA PRO A 46 -6.01 1.20 3.39
C PRO A 46 -6.90 2.29 3.98
N THR A 47 -6.72 3.53 3.53
CA THR A 47 -7.67 4.63 3.74
C THR A 47 -8.41 4.89 2.41
N PRO A 48 -9.63 5.44 2.43
CA PRO A 48 -10.36 5.76 1.20
C PRO A 48 -9.51 6.54 0.19
N ASP A 49 -8.90 7.65 0.63
CA ASP A 49 -8.04 8.48 -0.24
C ASP A 49 -6.87 7.70 -0.87
N VAL A 50 -6.25 6.78 -0.13
CA VAL A 50 -5.13 5.98 -0.65
C VAL A 50 -5.65 4.94 -1.65
N LEU A 51 -6.82 4.36 -1.41
CA LEU A 51 -7.44 3.43 -2.35
C LEU A 51 -7.85 4.14 -3.65
N ASP A 52 -8.43 5.33 -3.56
CA ASP A 52 -8.83 6.13 -4.73
C ASP A 52 -7.61 6.58 -5.54
N ALA A 53 -6.53 6.96 -4.85
CA ALA A 53 -5.27 7.28 -5.51
C ALA A 53 -4.66 6.05 -6.20
N LEU A 54 -4.65 4.88 -5.55
CA LEU A 54 -4.21 3.63 -6.18
C LEU A 54 -5.07 3.28 -7.39
N ALA A 55 -6.40 3.42 -7.29
CA ALA A 55 -7.31 3.20 -8.41
C ALA A 55 -6.99 4.14 -9.59
N SER A 56 -6.74 5.42 -9.31
CA SER A 56 -6.36 6.42 -10.30
C SER A 56 -5.00 6.13 -10.97
N MET A 57 -4.08 5.47 -10.27
CA MET A 57 -2.82 4.97 -10.85
C MET A 57 -3.01 3.72 -11.74
N GLY A 58 -4.20 3.13 -11.76
CA GLY A 58 -4.51 1.89 -12.46
C GLY A 58 -4.08 0.65 -11.67
N ALA A 59 -4.33 0.67 -10.36
CA ALA A 59 -4.19 -0.51 -9.51
C ALA A 59 -5.19 -1.59 -9.92
N ARG A 60 -4.79 -2.86 -9.75
CA ARG A 60 -5.63 -4.02 -10.00
C ARG A 60 -6.49 -4.30 -8.76
N PRO A 61 -7.82 -4.19 -8.79
CA PRO A 61 -8.67 -4.31 -7.60
C PRO A 61 -8.40 -5.59 -6.79
N GLY A 62 -8.29 -6.75 -7.45
CA GLY A 62 -7.99 -8.03 -6.81
C GLY A 62 -6.56 -8.20 -6.28
N ARG A 63 -5.70 -7.18 -6.38
CA ARG A 63 -4.33 -7.19 -5.87
C ARG A 63 -4.02 -6.02 -4.94
N VAL A 64 -4.91 -5.06 -4.76
CA VAL A 64 -4.68 -3.86 -3.91
C VAL A 64 -4.60 -4.23 -2.43
N LEU A 65 -5.43 -5.16 -2.00
CA LEU A 65 -5.55 -5.56 -0.60
C LEU A 65 -5.01 -6.97 -0.38
N VAL A 66 -4.39 -7.17 0.78
CA VAL A 66 -4.05 -8.49 1.33
C VAL A 66 -4.65 -8.61 2.72
N LEU A 67 -5.09 -9.81 3.08
CA LEU A 67 -5.56 -10.12 4.42
C LEU A 67 -4.35 -10.44 5.31
N ASP A 68 -4.08 -9.60 6.30
CA ASP A 68 -3.18 -9.92 7.40
C ASP A 68 -3.98 -10.62 8.49
N GLU A 69 -3.77 -11.93 8.62
CA GLU A 69 -4.40 -12.77 9.64
C GLU A 69 -3.73 -12.63 11.02
N GLY A 70 -2.88 -11.60 11.20
CA GLY A 70 -2.37 -11.15 12.48
C GLY A 70 -1.87 -12.29 13.33
N LYS A 71 -0.69 -12.82 13.01
CA LYS A 71 -0.03 -13.97 13.67
C LYS A 71 -0.56 -14.22 15.09
N ARG A 72 -1.43 -15.22 15.28
CA ARG A 72 -1.38 -16.01 16.52
C ARG A 72 0.07 -16.52 16.57
N GLY A 73 0.80 -16.20 17.64
CA GLY A 73 2.24 -16.38 17.72
C GLY A 73 2.68 -17.71 17.09
N ARG A 74 3.56 -17.63 16.08
CA ARG A 74 4.43 -18.76 15.78
C ARG A 74 5.35 -18.84 16.98
N GLY A 75 4.98 -19.68 17.95
CA GLY A 75 5.90 -20.14 18.97
C GLY A 75 7.15 -20.62 18.25
N ASN A 76 8.28 -19.98 18.58
CA ASN A 76 9.58 -20.53 18.26
C ASN A 76 9.70 -21.82 19.09
N ARG A 77 9.46 -22.95 18.44
CA ARG A 77 9.70 -24.28 19.01
C ARG A 77 10.58 -25.03 18.01
N ALA A 78 11.87 -24.94 18.24
CA ALA A 78 12.86 -26.01 18.11
C ALA A 78 14.15 -25.49 18.75
#